data_AF-A0A6M0IP85-F1
#
_entry.id   AF-A0A6M0IP85-F1
#
_cell.length_a   1.000
_cell.length_b   1.000
_cell.length_c   1.000
_cell.angle_alpha   90.00
_cell.angle_beta   90.00
_cell.angle_gamma   90.00
#
_symmetry.space_group_name_H-M   'P 1'
#
loop_
_entity.id
_entity.type
_entity.pdbx_description
1 polymer ?
#
loop_
_entity_poly.entity_id
_entity_poly.type
_entity_poly.pdbx_seq_one_letter_code
_entity_poly.pdbx_strand_id
1 'polypeptide(L)'
;MAKETKVRRRSEIGERTIARMKAGRNGIVEATYRMDVVEFRVFFTMLTMISPDDVTFCEYELRVADIIRLFSLSRDGRSYETIKEAAERLVNKTMVIYHTKEDGNRYRTVIPFLTSASSLIGDTKMESIRVTFHPELKPFLLQLRTEYLEFDVRNLARVQSQYSIRLYMMLRHQMNLKKTSVRYTVERLREVFEIGDKDYPLYGNFKQKVLVRACTDLNATTNIRIDEMEEERTNRKVVAVVFHMSPQDLPLLIPETRAEIAGETPLVSPATKKQKAVVEIDDPETNLLVDELHGLIAQYIGRDAVRTWLHQSSEEQIRKAIDYTLKQIKQGTSIKNIGGYLQKMVNTSLPLSFDAPEPVPEKTSPPTGDKNKTRQQQQALEEARLEALTGRKYQAALQALTEHPDWHEAVSQHMQSGLFGKFYKEKLSLYENVKNPAMYGPFFQIIERLKPDVFNQIQ
;
A
#
# COMPACT_ATOMS: atom_id res chain seq x y z
N MET A 1 -33.01 -10.58 -22.36
CA MET A 1 -31.64 -10.19 -22.80
C MET A 1 -31.26 -8.92 -22.04
N ALA A 2 -30.26 -8.97 -21.16
CA ALA A 2 -29.76 -7.77 -20.48
C ALA A 2 -28.95 -6.94 -21.47
N LYS A 3 -29.26 -5.64 -21.63
CA LYS A 3 -28.43 -4.72 -22.41
C LYS A 3 -27.04 -4.69 -21.79
N GLU A 4 -26.01 -4.96 -22.58
CA GLU A 4 -24.62 -4.86 -22.15
C GLU A 4 -24.29 -3.37 -21.93
N THR A 5 -24.29 -2.93 -20.67
CA THR A 5 -23.97 -1.55 -20.30
C THR A 5 -22.48 -1.32 -20.49
N LYS A 6 -22.12 -0.60 -21.57
CA LYS A 6 -20.71 -0.28 -21.87
C LYS A 6 -20.09 0.68 -20.85
N VAL A 7 -20.85 1.68 -20.41
CA VAL A 7 -20.42 2.70 -19.44
C VAL A 7 -21.51 2.89 -18.41
N ARG A 8 -21.16 2.86 -17.12
CA ARG A 8 -22.08 3.09 -16.00
C ARG A 8 -21.81 4.44 -15.35
N ARG A 9 -22.85 5.25 -15.22
CA ARG A 9 -22.75 6.56 -14.54
C ARG A 9 -23.42 6.51 -13.19
N ARG A 10 -22.85 7.23 -12.21
CA ARG A 10 -23.44 7.30 -10.87
C ARG A 10 -24.84 7.92 -10.87
N SER A 11 -25.09 8.89 -11.75
CA SER A 11 -26.40 9.53 -11.92
C SER A 11 -27.52 8.56 -12.33
N GLU A 12 -27.19 7.42 -12.93
CA GLU A 12 -28.16 6.44 -13.45
C GLU A 12 -28.59 5.41 -12.40
N ILE A 13 -27.82 5.25 -11.32
CA ILE A 13 -28.02 4.20 -10.30
C ILE A 13 -28.52 4.74 -8.95
N GLY A 14 -28.67 6.07 -8.82
CA GLY A 14 -29.07 6.77 -7.60
C GLY A 14 -27.92 7.01 -6.61
N GLU A 15 -28.26 7.53 -5.43
CA GLU A 15 -27.30 7.85 -4.36
C GLU A 15 -26.91 6.60 -3.54
N ARG A 16 -26.43 5.54 -4.21
CA ARG A 16 -25.95 4.34 -3.51
C ARG A 16 -24.71 4.66 -2.68
N THR A 17 -24.75 4.30 -1.40
CA THR A 17 -23.64 4.50 -0.45
C THR A 17 -23.09 3.19 0.10
N ILE A 18 -23.76 2.08 -0.17
CA ILE A 18 -23.33 0.76 0.30
C ILE A 18 -22.29 0.18 -0.65
N ALA A 19 -21.14 -0.20 -0.09
CA ALA A 19 -20.10 -0.93 -0.79
C ALA A 19 -20.02 -2.37 -0.27
N ARG A 20 -19.71 -3.31 -1.17
CA ARG A 20 -19.50 -4.73 -0.85
C ARG A 20 -18.18 -5.21 -1.44
N MET A 21 -17.46 -6.05 -0.68
CA MET A 21 -16.21 -6.65 -1.13
C MET A 21 -15.89 -7.93 -0.35
N LYS A 22 -15.19 -8.89 -0.97
CA LYS A 22 -14.84 -10.16 -0.34
C LYS A 22 -13.95 -9.95 0.88
N ALA A 23 -14.29 -10.62 1.97
CA ALA A 23 -13.58 -10.54 3.23
C ALA A 23 -12.93 -11.90 3.59
N GLY A 24 -12.50 -12.03 4.84
CA GLY A 24 -11.72 -13.18 5.30
C GLY A 24 -10.25 -13.15 4.85
N ARG A 25 -9.51 -14.19 5.23
CA ARG A 25 -8.03 -14.27 5.05
C ARG A 25 -7.58 -14.14 3.60
N ASN A 26 -8.37 -14.64 2.66
CA ASN A 26 -8.12 -14.60 1.22
C ASN A 26 -9.00 -13.56 0.52
N GLY A 27 -9.64 -12.65 1.26
CA GLY A 27 -10.45 -11.57 0.73
C GLY A 27 -9.64 -10.32 0.48
N ILE A 28 -10.23 -9.40 -0.29
CA ILE A 28 -9.64 -8.09 -0.56
C ILE A 28 -9.56 -7.24 0.72
N VAL A 29 -10.45 -7.43 1.70
CA VAL A 29 -10.37 -6.73 3.00
C VAL A 29 -9.01 -6.94 3.69
N GLU A 30 -8.48 -8.16 3.67
CA GLU A 30 -7.20 -8.49 4.31
C GLU A 30 -6.07 -8.82 3.31
N ALA A 31 -6.22 -8.48 2.02
CA ALA A 31 -5.13 -8.59 1.05
C ALA A 31 -4.04 -7.54 1.34
N THR A 32 -2.78 -7.78 0.99
CA THR A 32 -1.71 -6.79 1.21
C THR A 32 -1.74 -5.73 0.11
N TYR A 33 -1.98 -4.47 0.47
CA TYR A 33 -1.87 -3.31 -0.43
C TYR A 33 -1.89 -1.99 0.33
N ARG A 34 -1.43 -0.94 -0.36
CA ARG A 34 -1.40 0.43 0.14
C ARG A 34 -2.08 1.40 -0.83
N MET A 35 -3.06 2.11 -0.30
CA MET A 35 -3.70 3.26 -0.94
C MET A 35 -3.69 4.45 0.01
N ASP A 36 -3.54 5.64 -0.54
CA ASP A 36 -3.82 6.88 0.19
C ASP A 36 -5.34 7.05 0.41
N VAL A 37 -5.72 8.03 1.23
CA VAL A 37 -7.13 8.28 1.59
C VAL A 37 -7.98 8.66 0.37
N VAL A 38 -7.43 9.38 -0.60
CA VAL A 38 -8.16 9.84 -1.78
C VAL A 38 -8.32 8.71 -2.79
N GLU A 39 -7.29 7.89 -2.97
CA GLU A 39 -7.32 6.62 -3.72
C GLU A 39 -8.42 5.70 -3.16
N PHE A 40 -8.52 5.58 -1.82
CA PHE A 40 -9.63 4.85 -1.18
C PHE A 40 -11.00 5.45 -1.50
N ARG A 41 -11.14 6.78 -1.50
CA ARG A 41 -12.41 7.44 -1.83
C ARG A 41 -12.84 7.17 -3.26
N VAL A 42 -11.90 7.19 -4.22
CA VAL A 42 -12.17 6.79 -5.61
C VAL A 42 -12.59 5.32 -5.67
N PHE A 43 -11.81 4.43 -5.07
CA PHE A 43 -12.09 2.99 -5.04
C PHE A 43 -13.46 2.67 -4.43
N PHE A 44 -13.79 3.23 -3.26
CA PHE A 44 -15.08 3.03 -2.61
C PHE A 44 -16.23 3.60 -3.44
N THR A 45 -16.05 4.75 -4.11
CA THR A 45 -17.06 5.27 -5.04
C THR A 45 -17.35 4.25 -6.14
N MET A 46 -16.31 3.65 -6.74
CA MET A 46 -16.50 2.61 -7.74
C MET A 46 -17.24 1.39 -7.19
N LEU A 47 -16.93 0.94 -5.96
CA LEU A 47 -17.63 -0.18 -5.34
C LEU A 47 -19.13 0.08 -5.16
N THR A 48 -19.53 1.30 -4.80
CA THR A 48 -20.97 1.65 -4.68
C THR A 48 -21.71 1.61 -6.02
N MET A 49 -20.98 1.58 -7.14
CA MET A 49 -21.54 1.51 -8.49
C MET A 49 -21.70 0.09 -9.01
N ILE A 50 -21.14 -0.92 -8.33
CA ILE A 50 -21.31 -2.34 -8.68
C ILE A 50 -22.75 -2.77 -8.38
N SER A 51 -23.36 -3.48 -9.33
CA SER A 51 -24.66 -4.13 -9.12
C SER A 51 -24.44 -5.55 -8.61
N PRO A 52 -25.26 -6.06 -7.67
CA PRO A 52 -25.21 -7.46 -7.25
C PRO A 52 -25.35 -8.46 -8.41
N ASP A 53 -26.04 -8.06 -9.48
CA ASP A 53 -26.31 -8.90 -10.65
C ASP A 53 -25.23 -8.81 -11.74
N ASP A 54 -24.15 -8.05 -11.53
CA ASP A 54 -23.09 -7.89 -12.53
C ASP A 54 -22.29 -9.19 -12.71
N VAL A 55 -22.22 -9.66 -13.96
CA VAL A 55 -21.39 -10.83 -14.34
C VAL A 55 -19.98 -10.40 -14.77
N THR A 56 -19.84 -9.17 -15.25
CA THR A 56 -18.56 -8.58 -15.66
C THR A 56 -18.49 -7.11 -15.27
N PHE A 57 -17.29 -6.58 -15.14
CA PHE A 57 -17.09 -5.15 -14.98
C PHE A 57 -17.35 -4.43 -16.31
N CYS A 58 -17.85 -3.21 -16.22
CA CYS A 58 -17.93 -2.25 -17.32
C CYS A 58 -16.99 -1.06 -17.05
N GLU A 59 -16.98 -0.08 -17.94
CA GLU A 59 -16.37 1.22 -17.65
C GLU A 59 -17.27 2.01 -16.68
N TYR A 60 -16.69 2.68 -15.70
CA TYR A 60 -17.40 3.51 -14.73
C TYR A 60 -17.02 4.98 -14.94
N GLU A 61 -18.01 5.83 -15.14
CA GLU A 61 -17.82 7.29 -15.25
C GLU A 61 -18.11 7.93 -13.88
N LEU A 62 -17.04 8.40 -13.22
CA LEU A 62 -17.07 9.05 -11.92
C LEU A 62 -17.06 10.56 -12.11
N ARG A 63 -18.12 11.26 -11.69
CA ARG A 63 -18.06 12.72 -11.57
C ARG A 63 -17.34 13.08 -10.28
N VAL A 64 -16.34 13.96 -10.37
CA VAL A 64 -15.56 14.37 -9.20
C VAL A 64 -16.45 15.05 -8.15
N ALA A 65 -17.45 15.82 -8.60
CA ALA A 65 -18.46 16.42 -7.73
C ALA A 65 -19.24 15.39 -6.88
N ASP A 66 -19.47 14.19 -7.40
CA ASP A 66 -20.17 13.14 -6.65
C ASP A 66 -19.29 12.58 -5.52
N ILE A 67 -17.98 12.46 -5.76
CA ILE A 67 -17.00 12.03 -4.74
C ILE A 67 -16.89 13.09 -3.64
N ILE A 68 -16.80 14.36 -4.03
CA ILE A 68 -16.80 15.50 -3.10
C ILE A 68 -18.04 15.47 -2.20
N ARG A 69 -19.23 15.27 -2.78
CA ARG A 69 -20.48 15.16 -2.00
C ARG A 69 -20.49 13.93 -1.10
N LEU A 70 -20.10 12.76 -1.62
CA LEU A 70 -20.15 11.47 -0.90
C LEU A 70 -19.26 11.45 0.34
N PHE A 71 -18.10 12.11 0.29
CA PHE A 71 -17.14 12.18 1.41
C PHE A 71 -17.10 13.55 2.09
N SER A 72 -18.06 14.45 1.79
CA SER A 72 -18.18 15.79 2.37
C SER A 72 -16.87 16.59 2.31
N LEU A 73 -16.25 16.63 1.14
CA LEU A 73 -14.99 17.34 0.88
C LEU A 73 -15.23 18.80 0.51
N SER A 74 -14.20 19.62 0.62
CA SER A 74 -14.20 20.99 0.11
C SER A 74 -14.47 21.01 -1.39
N ARG A 75 -15.36 21.89 -1.84
CA ARG A 75 -15.63 22.09 -3.27
C ARG A 75 -14.70 23.16 -3.84
N ASP A 76 -13.42 22.83 -3.95
CA ASP A 76 -12.37 23.70 -4.47
C ASP A 76 -11.53 23.01 -5.56
N GLY A 77 -10.85 23.80 -6.40
CA GLY A 77 -10.07 23.27 -7.53
C GLY A 77 -9.00 22.25 -7.11
N ARG A 78 -8.42 22.41 -5.92
CA ARG A 78 -7.43 21.48 -5.36
C ARG A 78 -8.03 20.10 -5.10
N SER A 79 -9.21 20.04 -4.51
CA SER A 79 -9.92 18.79 -4.25
C SER A 79 -10.26 18.08 -5.57
N TYR A 80 -10.64 18.85 -6.59
CA TYR A 80 -10.89 18.32 -7.92
C TYR A 80 -9.64 17.69 -8.55
N GLU A 81 -8.52 18.41 -8.54
CA GLU A 81 -7.24 17.95 -9.07
C GLU A 81 -6.73 16.71 -8.30
N THR A 82 -6.74 16.77 -6.97
CA THR A 82 -6.28 15.66 -6.11
C THR A 82 -7.05 14.37 -6.38
N ILE A 83 -8.37 14.45 -6.63
CA ILE A 83 -9.19 13.27 -6.94
C ILE A 83 -8.86 12.71 -8.33
N LYS A 84 -8.64 13.58 -9.33
CA LYS A 84 -8.21 13.15 -10.68
C LYS A 84 -6.87 12.42 -10.62
N GLU A 85 -5.87 13.03 -9.99
CA GLU A 85 -4.56 12.41 -9.83
C GLU A 85 -4.64 11.11 -9.02
N ALA A 86 -5.49 11.05 -7.99
CA ALA A 86 -5.66 9.82 -7.22
C ALA A 86 -6.21 8.67 -8.07
N ALA A 87 -7.14 8.93 -8.99
CA ALA A 87 -7.64 7.92 -9.91
C ALA A 87 -6.54 7.43 -10.86
N GLU A 88 -5.65 8.31 -11.33
CA GLU A 88 -4.50 7.95 -12.15
C GLU A 88 -3.48 7.13 -11.37
N ARG A 89 -3.16 7.53 -10.13
CA ARG A 89 -2.27 6.75 -9.25
C ARG A 89 -2.86 5.38 -8.91
N LEU A 90 -4.18 5.27 -8.78
CA LEU A 90 -4.89 4.02 -8.49
C LEU A 90 -4.67 2.95 -9.57
N VAL A 91 -4.39 3.34 -10.83
CA VAL A 91 -4.04 2.41 -11.93
C VAL A 91 -2.79 1.60 -11.61
N ASN A 92 -1.81 2.21 -10.94
CA ASN A 92 -0.55 1.56 -10.59
C ASN A 92 -0.62 0.80 -9.25
N LYS A 93 -1.79 0.73 -8.60
CA LYS A 93 -1.97 -0.01 -7.35
C LYS A 93 -2.28 -1.46 -7.62
N THR A 94 -1.67 -2.32 -6.83
CA THR A 94 -1.90 -3.76 -6.86
C THR A 94 -2.21 -4.26 -5.46
N MET A 95 -2.97 -5.35 -5.38
CA MET A 95 -3.09 -6.15 -4.17
C MET A 95 -2.33 -7.45 -4.28
N VAL A 96 -1.85 -7.93 -3.15
CA VAL A 96 -1.13 -9.18 -3.04
C VAL A 96 -1.92 -10.14 -2.16
N ILE A 97 -2.13 -11.35 -2.65
CA ILE A 97 -2.79 -12.44 -1.92
C ILE A 97 -1.86 -13.63 -1.89
N TYR A 98 -1.73 -14.24 -0.71
CA TYR A 98 -1.03 -15.50 -0.52
C TYR A 98 -2.05 -16.63 -0.40
N HIS A 99 -1.99 -17.60 -1.30
CA HIS A 99 -2.91 -18.75 -1.29
C HIS A 99 -2.22 -20.01 -1.79
N THR A 100 -2.76 -21.17 -1.41
CA THR A 100 -2.33 -22.47 -1.96
C THR A 100 -3.16 -22.78 -3.19
N LYS A 101 -2.54 -23.18 -4.30
CA LYS A 101 -3.24 -23.61 -5.51
C LYS A 101 -3.43 -25.14 -5.52
N GLU A 102 -4.08 -25.65 -6.56
CA GLU A 102 -4.45 -27.07 -6.72
C GLU A 102 -3.25 -28.02 -6.68
N ASP A 103 -2.07 -27.52 -7.05
CA ASP A 103 -0.79 -28.24 -6.98
C ASP A 103 -0.22 -28.36 -5.55
N GLY A 104 -0.91 -27.82 -4.55
CA GLY A 104 -0.46 -27.83 -3.15
C GLY A 104 0.61 -26.78 -2.82
N ASN A 105 1.09 -26.00 -3.80
CA ASN A 105 2.11 -24.99 -3.58
C ASN A 105 1.50 -23.64 -3.16
N ARG A 106 2.25 -22.89 -2.34
CA ARG A 106 1.85 -21.55 -1.90
C ARG A 106 2.31 -20.50 -2.91
N TYR A 107 1.35 -19.77 -3.46
CA TYR A 107 1.56 -18.70 -4.42
C TYR A 107 1.40 -17.32 -3.79
N ARG A 108 2.17 -16.37 -4.32
CA ARG A 108 2.00 -14.93 -4.14
C ARG A 108 1.43 -14.35 -5.43
N THR A 109 0.14 -14.05 -5.45
CA THR A 109 -0.53 -13.47 -6.62
C THR A 109 -0.67 -11.97 -6.47
N VAL A 110 -0.25 -11.23 -7.49
CA VAL A 110 -0.32 -9.76 -7.57
C VAL A 110 -1.41 -9.39 -8.56
N ILE A 111 -2.41 -8.63 -8.12
CA ILE A 111 -3.58 -8.28 -8.93
C ILE A 111 -3.72 -6.76 -8.97
N PRO A 112 -3.69 -6.11 -10.15
CA PRO A 112 -3.97 -4.68 -10.28
C PRO A 112 -5.38 -4.33 -9.83
N PHE A 113 -5.57 -3.12 -9.29
CA PHE A 113 -6.91 -2.65 -8.94
C PHE A 113 -7.71 -2.22 -10.18
N LEU A 114 -7.07 -1.48 -11.09
CA LEU A 114 -7.69 -0.96 -12.31
C LEU A 114 -6.94 -1.43 -13.55
N THR A 115 -7.66 -1.52 -14.67
CA THR A 115 -7.07 -1.70 -16.00
C THR A 115 -6.70 -0.35 -16.62
N SER A 116 -7.52 0.68 -16.39
CA SER A 116 -7.31 2.02 -16.96
C SER A 116 -8.00 3.10 -16.14
N ALA A 117 -7.48 4.32 -16.27
CA ALA A 117 -8.14 5.57 -15.91
C ALA A 117 -8.02 6.55 -17.08
N SER A 118 -9.05 7.33 -17.36
CA SER A 118 -9.07 8.29 -18.47
C SER A 118 -9.84 9.54 -18.07
N SER A 119 -9.21 10.69 -18.28
CA SER A 119 -9.79 12.01 -18.06
C SER A 119 -10.08 12.67 -19.40
N LEU A 120 -11.20 13.38 -19.50
CA LEU A 120 -11.56 14.10 -20.72
C LEU A 120 -10.64 15.32 -20.90
N ILE A 121 -10.07 15.48 -22.10
CA ILE A 121 -9.26 16.65 -22.46
C ILE A 121 -10.15 17.67 -23.16
N GLY A 122 -10.11 18.93 -22.73
CA GLY A 122 -10.68 20.07 -23.47
C GLY A 122 -12.10 20.51 -23.11
N ASP A 123 -12.85 19.74 -22.30
CA ASP A 123 -14.14 20.20 -21.74
C ASP A 123 -14.02 20.39 -20.23
N THR A 124 -13.71 21.62 -19.83
CA THR A 124 -13.57 22.03 -18.42
C THR A 124 -14.87 21.87 -17.61
N LYS A 125 -16.03 21.69 -18.28
CA LYS A 125 -17.33 21.54 -17.60
C LYS A 125 -17.64 20.09 -17.24
N MET A 126 -17.03 19.10 -17.91
CA MET A 126 -17.19 17.68 -17.60
C MET A 126 -16.01 17.17 -16.78
N GLU A 127 -16.03 17.44 -15.48
CA GLU A 127 -15.07 16.92 -14.50
C GLU A 127 -15.37 15.47 -14.14
N SER A 128 -15.29 14.60 -15.14
CA SER A 128 -15.49 13.16 -14.99
C SER A 128 -14.22 12.37 -15.29
N ILE A 129 -14.06 11.26 -14.59
CA ILE A 129 -12.97 10.30 -14.76
C ILE A 129 -13.60 8.97 -15.12
N ARG A 130 -13.11 8.33 -16.17
CA ARG A 130 -13.51 6.97 -16.56
C ARG A 130 -12.51 5.97 -16.06
N VAL A 131 -12.99 4.93 -15.39
CA VAL A 131 -12.15 3.90 -14.76
C VAL A 131 -12.77 2.51 -14.95
N THR A 132 -11.92 1.49 -15.03
CA THR A 132 -12.37 0.09 -15.16
C THR A 132 -11.62 -0.79 -14.17
N PHE A 133 -12.35 -1.59 -13.38
CA PHE A 133 -11.74 -2.59 -12.49
C PHE A 133 -10.98 -3.65 -13.29
N HIS A 134 -9.88 -4.14 -12.74
CA HIS A 134 -9.17 -5.26 -13.34
C HIS A 134 -10.03 -6.53 -13.35
N PRO A 135 -10.14 -7.29 -14.47
CA PRO A 135 -11.01 -8.47 -14.55
C PRO A 135 -10.74 -9.55 -13.50
N GLU A 136 -9.51 -9.70 -13.04
CA GLU A 136 -9.16 -10.65 -11.96
C GLU A 136 -9.75 -10.27 -10.60
N LEU A 137 -10.30 -9.06 -10.44
CA LEU A 137 -11.05 -8.69 -9.23
C LEU A 137 -12.46 -9.27 -9.17
N LYS A 138 -12.98 -9.89 -10.24
CA LYS A 138 -14.35 -10.45 -10.26
C LYS A 138 -14.66 -11.37 -9.06
N PRO A 139 -13.77 -12.31 -8.66
CA PRO A 139 -14.01 -13.18 -7.49
C PRO A 139 -14.08 -12.41 -6.17
N PHE A 140 -13.53 -11.19 -6.12
CA PHE A 140 -13.41 -10.37 -4.92
C PHE A 140 -14.47 -9.29 -4.82
N LEU A 141 -15.09 -8.88 -5.93
CA LEU A 141 -16.05 -7.76 -5.96
C LEU A 141 -17.43 -8.12 -6.51
N LEU A 142 -17.55 -9.12 -7.41
CA LEU A 142 -18.83 -9.51 -8.02
C LEU A 142 -19.36 -10.82 -7.42
N GLN A 143 -18.51 -11.85 -7.36
CA GLN A 143 -18.91 -13.22 -6.99
C GLN A 143 -18.89 -13.43 -5.47
N LEU A 144 -19.57 -12.53 -4.75
CA LEU A 144 -19.62 -12.50 -3.29
C LEU A 144 -20.60 -13.56 -2.77
N ARG A 145 -20.18 -14.83 -2.73
CA ARG A 145 -21.01 -15.95 -2.26
C ARG A 145 -21.11 -16.03 -0.73
N THR A 146 -19.96 -16.05 -0.07
CA THR A 146 -19.83 -16.22 1.39
C THR A 146 -18.70 -15.36 1.91
N GLU A 147 -18.86 -14.81 3.10
CA GLU A 147 -17.85 -14.00 3.82
C GLU A 147 -17.41 -12.74 3.05
N TYR A 148 -18.25 -11.70 3.12
CA TYR A 148 -17.96 -10.39 2.56
C TYR A 148 -18.13 -9.29 3.62
N LEU A 149 -17.51 -8.15 3.35
CA LEU A 149 -17.74 -6.91 4.07
C LEU A 149 -18.81 -6.13 3.31
N GLU A 150 -19.84 -5.69 4.04
CA GLU A 150 -20.82 -4.69 3.59
C GLU A 150 -20.79 -3.51 4.58
N PHE A 151 -20.69 -2.30 4.06
CA PHE A 151 -20.68 -1.08 4.87
C PHE A 151 -21.14 0.13 4.06
N ASP A 152 -21.60 1.16 4.76
CA ASP A 152 -21.86 2.47 4.18
C ASP A 152 -20.54 3.26 4.11
N VAL A 153 -20.16 3.68 2.90
CA VAL A 153 -18.90 4.41 2.66
C VAL A 153 -18.84 5.77 3.36
N ARG A 154 -20.00 6.36 3.71
CA ARG A 154 -20.08 7.63 4.44
C ARG A 154 -19.49 7.52 5.85
N ASN A 155 -19.47 6.32 6.43
CA ASN A 155 -18.82 6.09 7.73
C ASN A 155 -17.31 6.35 7.69
N LEU A 156 -16.70 6.40 6.50
CA LEU A 156 -15.28 6.68 6.29
C LEU A 156 -15.01 8.12 5.79
N ALA A 157 -16.04 8.97 5.67
CA ALA A 157 -15.91 10.32 5.12
C ALA A 157 -14.87 11.18 5.85
N ARG A 158 -14.89 11.11 7.19
CA ARG A 158 -14.03 11.93 8.04
C ARG A 158 -12.69 11.28 8.39
N VAL A 159 -12.48 10.01 8.04
CA VAL A 159 -11.25 9.26 8.34
C VAL A 159 -10.10 9.79 7.48
N GLN A 160 -8.99 10.20 8.10
CA GLN A 160 -7.85 10.84 7.41
C GLN A 160 -6.58 9.97 7.37
N SER A 161 -6.65 8.73 7.84
CA SER A 161 -5.51 7.82 7.85
C SER A 161 -5.84 6.54 7.08
N GLN A 162 -4.96 6.19 6.14
CA GLN A 162 -5.05 4.92 5.39
C GLN A 162 -5.10 3.72 6.34
N TYR A 163 -4.35 3.74 7.44
CA TYR A 163 -4.33 2.64 8.41
C TYR A 163 -5.65 2.54 9.19
N SER A 164 -6.29 3.68 9.47
CA SER A 164 -7.61 3.71 10.08
C SER A 164 -8.66 3.12 9.15
N ILE A 165 -8.63 3.47 7.85
CA ILE A 165 -9.52 2.89 6.84
C ILE A 165 -9.34 1.36 6.78
N ARG A 166 -8.08 0.88 6.74
CA ARG A 166 -7.78 -0.56 6.72
C ARG A 166 -8.29 -1.26 7.98
N LEU A 167 -8.01 -0.71 9.17
CA LEU A 167 -8.47 -1.26 10.44
C LEU A 167 -10.00 -1.27 10.53
N TYR A 168 -10.68 -0.20 10.09
CA TYR A 168 -12.13 -0.15 10.04
C TYR A 168 -12.71 -1.29 9.20
N MET A 169 -12.18 -1.53 8.00
CA MET A 169 -12.68 -2.61 7.14
C MET A 169 -12.52 -3.98 7.81
N MET A 170 -11.38 -4.23 8.46
CA MET A 170 -11.13 -5.48 9.19
C MET A 170 -12.09 -5.65 10.37
N LEU A 171 -12.20 -4.65 11.24
CA LEU A 171 -13.07 -4.72 12.43
C LEU A 171 -14.54 -4.76 12.06
N ARG A 172 -14.97 -3.94 11.08
CA ARG A 172 -16.36 -3.92 10.60
C ARG A 172 -16.77 -5.29 10.07
N HIS A 173 -15.88 -5.96 9.35
CA HIS A 173 -16.14 -7.30 8.86
C HIS A 173 -16.42 -8.27 10.02
N GLN A 174 -15.62 -8.23 11.09
CA GLN A 174 -15.83 -9.09 12.26
C GLN A 174 -17.13 -8.74 13.01
N MET A 175 -17.51 -7.46 13.08
CA MET A 175 -18.81 -7.05 13.65
C MET A 175 -19.99 -7.52 12.82
N ASN A 176 -19.87 -7.50 11.48
CA ASN A 176 -20.90 -8.07 10.60
C ASN A 176 -21.08 -9.58 10.85
N LEU A 177 -20.01 -10.28 11.25
CA LEU A 177 -20.03 -11.68 11.73
C LEU A 177 -20.48 -11.82 13.20
N LYS A 178 -21.03 -10.76 13.81
CA LYS A 178 -21.53 -10.71 15.20
C LYS A 178 -20.46 -10.95 16.28
N LYS A 179 -19.19 -10.73 15.97
CA LYS A 179 -18.11 -10.76 16.96
C LYS A 179 -17.99 -9.40 17.65
N THR A 180 -17.77 -9.42 18.96
CA THR A 180 -17.47 -8.25 19.79
C THR A 180 -16.00 -8.15 20.16
N SER A 181 -15.21 -9.19 19.89
CA SER A 181 -13.76 -9.17 20.01
C SER A 181 -13.08 -9.92 18.86
N VAL A 182 -11.89 -9.48 18.48
CA VAL A 182 -11.06 -10.17 17.47
C VAL A 182 -9.58 -10.03 17.77
N ARG A 183 -8.85 -11.13 17.57
CA ARG A 183 -7.40 -11.22 17.72
C ARG A 183 -6.70 -11.16 16.36
N TYR A 184 -5.69 -10.29 16.25
CA TYR A 184 -4.77 -10.26 15.10
C TYR A 184 -3.32 -10.33 15.57
N THR A 185 -2.49 -11.11 14.88
CA THR A 185 -1.04 -11.08 15.13
C THR A 185 -0.44 -9.77 14.64
N VAL A 186 0.62 -9.30 15.30
CA VAL A 186 1.34 -8.09 14.88
C VAL A 186 1.88 -8.25 13.46
N GLU A 187 2.38 -9.43 13.13
CA GLU A 187 2.87 -9.80 11.79
C GLU A 187 1.75 -9.68 10.74
N ARG A 188 0.54 -10.15 11.05
CA ARG A 188 -0.60 -10.06 10.14
C ARG A 188 -1.02 -8.62 9.92
N LEU A 189 -1.09 -7.79 10.97
CA LEU A 189 -1.45 -6.38 10.82
C LEU A 189 -0.43 -5.63 9.95
N ARG A 190 0.87 -5.91 10.14
CA ARG A 190 1.93 -5.34 9.29
C ARG A 190 1.80 -5.78 7.83
N GLU A 191 1.58 -7.07 7.59
CA GLU A 191 1.37 -7.62 6.26
C GLU A 191 0.18 -6.97 5.55
N VAL A 192 -0.97 -6.88 6.23
CA VAL A 192 -2.20 -6.30 5.68
C VAL A 192 -2.04 -4.80 5.41
N PHE A 193 -1.34 -4.07 6.28
CA PHE A 193 -1.10 -2.64 6.12
C PHE A 193 0.08 -2.30 5.19
N GLU A 194 0.74 -3.32 4.63
CA GLU A 194 1.94 -3.17 3.80
C GLU A 194 3.04 -2.36 4.50
N ILE A 195 3.27 -2.65 5.79
CA ILE A 195 4.32 -2.03 6.60
C ILE A 195 5.51 -2.97 6.63
N GLY A 196 6.61 -2.55 6.00
CA GLY A 196 7.84 -3.36 5.96
C GLY A 196 8.54 -3.45 7.30
N ASP A 197 9.48 -4.39 7.43
CA ASP A 197 10.24 -4.61 8.67
C ASP A 197 11.08 -3.39 9.10
N LYS A 198 11.47 -2.57 8.12
CA LYS A 198 12.19 -1.31 8.35
C LYS A 198 11.28 -0.17 8.82
N ASP A 199 9.98 -0.27 8.56
CA ASP A 199 8.99 0.73 8.95
C ASP A 199 8.47 0.44 10.36
N TYR A 200 8.69 1.39 11.27
CA TYR A 200 8.37 1.25 12.69
C TYR A 200 8.99 -0.01 13.33
N PRO A 201 10.32 -0.21 13.29
CA PRO A 201 10.94 -1.49 13.67
C PRO A 201 10.61 -1.92 15.11
N LEU A 202 10.46 -0.95 16.01
CA LEU A 202 9.99 -1.18 17.38
C LEU A 202 8.46 -1.27 17.43
N TYR A 203 7.93 -2.29 18.11
CA TYR A 203 6.50 -2.45 18.32
C TYR A 203 5.85 -1.20 18.94
N GLY A 204 6.52 -0.51 19.88
CA GLY A 204 6.01 0.73 20.47
C GLY A 204 5.72 1.82 19.43
N ASN A 205 6.57 1.96 18.41
CA ASN A 205 6.35 2.92 17.32
C ASN A 205 5.17 2.51 16.43
N PHE A 206 5.06 1.21 16.13
CA PHE A 206 3.93 0.67 15.38
C PHE A 206 2.61 0.87 16.15
N LYS A 207 2.60 0.54 17.44
CA LYS A 207 1.47 0.77 18.34
C LYS A 207 1.04 2.23 18.31
N GLN A 208 1.93 3.16 18.62
CA GLN A 208 1.55 4.58 18.76
C GLN A 208 1.16 5.23 17.42
N LYS A 209 1.97 5.03 16.38
CA LYS A 209 1.79 5.73 15.09
C LYS A 209 0.73 5.10 14.19
N VAL A 210 0.42 3.81 14.40
CA VAL A 210 -0.52 3.05 13.57
C VAL A 210 -1.75 2.63 14.36
N LEU A 211 -1.59 1.77 15.37
CA LEU A 211 -2.74 1.15 16.04
C LEU A 211 -3.52 2.14 16.91
N VAL A 212 -2.87 2.82 17.84
CA VAL A 212 -3.51 3.80 18.74
C VAL A 212 -4.09 4.94 17.93
N ARG A 213 -3.33 5.48 16.97
CA ARG A 213 -3.84 6.52 16.06
C ARG A 213 -5.09 6.05 15.30
N ALA A 214 -5.10 4.83 14.78
CA ALA A 214 -6.27 4.28 14.11
C ALA A 214 -7.44 4.10 15.08
N CYS A 215 -7.22 3.58 16.28
CA CYS A 215 -8.29 3.42 17.27
C CYS A 215 -8.93 4.76 17.64
N THR A 216 -8.12 5.79 17.90
CA THR A 216 -8.60 7.13 18.21
C THR A 216 -9.39 7.74 17.05
N ASP A 217 -8.88 7.61 15.82
CA ASP A 217 -9.56 8.10 14.61
C ASP A 217 -10.92 7.42 14.41
N LEU A 218 -10.98 6.10 14.56
CA LEU A 218 -12.22 5.33 14.39
C LEU A 218 -13.27 5.66 15.46
N ASN A 219 -12.86 5.75 16.72
CA ASN A 219 -13.74 6.14 17.82
C ASN A 219 -14.30 7.56 17.63
N ALA A 220 -13.53 8.46 17.03
CA ALA A 220 -13.93 9.86 16.84
C ALA A 220 -14.77 10.12 15.59
N THR A 221 -14.73 9.24 14.58
CA THR A 221 -15.25 9.58 13.24
C THR A 221 -16.17 8.53 12.60
N THR A 222 -16.27 7.33 13.18
CA THR A 222 -17.00 6.21 12.55
C THR A 222 -18.09 5.64 13.45
N ASN A 223 -18.85 4.66 12.96
CA ASN A 223 -19.87 3.95 13.73
C ASN A 223 -19.36 2.70 14.46
N ILE A 224 -18.04 2.59 14.63
CA ILE A 224 -17.40 1.53 15.42
C ILE A 224 -16.70 2.20 16.58
N ARG A 225 -16.96 1.68 17.78
CA ARG A 225 -16.20 1.98 18.98
C ARG A 225 -15.28 0.81 19.28
N ILE A 226 -14.01 1.12 19.48
CA ILE A 226 -13.00 0.23 20.04
C ILE A 226 -12.93 0.57 21.52
N ASP A 227 -13.52 -0.32 22.32
CA ASP A 227 -13.66 -0.19 23.76
C ASP A 227 -12.30 -0.42 24.45
N GLU A 228 -11.56 -1.40 23.96
CA GLU A 228 -10.27 -1.82 24.52
C GLU A 228 -9.37 -2.44 23.45
N MET A 229 -8.06 -2.26 23.62
CA MET A 229 -7.02 -2.87 22.80
C MET A 229 -6.01 -3.56 23.72
N GLU A 230 -6.13 -4.89 23.86
CA GLU A 230 -5.26 -5.69 24.71
C GLU A 230 -4.04 -6.22 23.93
N GLU A 231 -2.92 -6.43 24.64
CA GLU A 231 -1.68 -6.96 24.08
C GLU A 231 -1.39 -8.36 24.59
N GLU A 232 -1.27 -9.31 23.68
CA GLU A 232 -0.83 -10.67 24.00
C GLU A 232 0.69 -10.75 23.89
N ARG A 233 1.34 -11.23 24.96
CA ARG A 233 2.80 -11.29 25.07
C ARG A 233 3.31 -12.73 25.17
N THR A 234 4.40 -13.00 24.45
CA THR A 234 5.19 -14.22 24.58
C THR A 234 6.64 -13.83 24.82
N ASN A 235 7.22 -14.27 25.95
CA ASN A 235 8.62 -13.98 26.32
C ASN A 235 9.00 -12.50 26.14
N ARG A 236 8.20 -11.60 26.73
CA ARG A 236 8.30 -10.12 26.68
C ARG A 236 7.99 -9.46 25.32
N LYS A 237 7.90 -10.21 24.22
CA LYS A 237 7.49 -9.69 22.90
C LYS A 237 5.97 -9.68 22.78
N VAL A 238 5.40 -8.57 22.30
CA VAL A 238 3.98 -8.52 21.92
C VAL A 238 3.81 -9.27 20.59
N VAL A 239 3.03 -10.34 20.61
CA VAL A 239 2.82 -11.23 19.45
C VAL A 239 1.48 -10.97 18.75
N ALA A 240 0.47 -10.52 19.50
CA ALA A 240 -0.85 -10.23 18.99
C ALA A 240 -1.53 -9.10 19.76
N VAL A 241 -2.56 -8.56 19.13
CA VAL A 241 -3.43 -7.53 19.70
C VAL A 241 -4.87 -8.03 19.59
N VAL A 242 -5.63 -7.86 20.68
CA VAL A 242 -7.06 -8.16 20.73
C VAL A 242 -7.82 -6.84 20.77
N PHE A 243 -8.74 -6.65 19.82
CA PHE A 243 -9.62 -5.49 19.78
C PHE A 243 -10.98 -5.89 20.34
N HIS A 244 -11.46 -5.14 21.33
CA HIS A 244 -12.83 -5.23 21.83
C HIS A 244 -13.63 -4.08 21.24
N MET A 245 -14.77 -4.40 20.63
CA MET A 245 -15.51 -3.48 19.78
C MET A 245 -17.01 -3.57 20.01
N SER A 246 -17.64 -2.40 19.95
CA SER A 246 -19.08 -2.20 20.07
C SER A 246 -19.58 -1.24 19.00
N PRO A 247 -20.87 -1.33 18.63
CA PRO A 247 -21.47 -0.32 17.76
C PRO A 247 -21.57 1.01 18.52
N GLN A 248 -21.39 2.12 17.81
CA GLN A 248 -21.75 3.44 18.29
C GLN A 248 -22.55 4.18 17.22
N ASP A 249 -23.38 5.13 17.65
CA ASP A 249 -23.95 6.10 16.72
C ASP A 249 -22.82 6.91 16.10
N LEU A 250 -22.95 7.30 14.82
CA LEU A 250 -21.96 8.19 14.22
C LEU A 250 -21.83 9.41 15.13
N PRO A 251 -20.61 9.77 15.58
CA PRO A 251 -20.44 10.90 16.46
C PRO A 251 -21.05 12.15 15.81
N LEU A 252 -22.12 12.64 16.46
CA LEU A 252 -22.90 13.80 16.06
C LEU A 252 -21.96 15.01 15.94
N LEU A 253 -22.03 15.70 14.79
CA LEU A 253 -21.71 17.13 14.59
C LEU A 253 -20.61 17.77 15.47
N ILE A 254 -19.51 18.21 14.84
CA ILE A 254 -19.05 19.58 15.06
C ILE A 254 -19.45 20.35 13.80
N PRO A 255 -20.37 21.31 13.87
CA PRO A 255 -20.68 22.19 12.74
C PRO A 255 -19.42 22.96 12.36
N GLU A 256 -19.17 23.08 11.06
CA GLU A 256 -18.22 24.06 10.55
C GLU A 256 -18.66 25.45 11.02
N THR A 257 -17.93 26.05 11.95
CA THR A 257 -18.02 27.50 12.14
C THR A 257 -17.34 28.14 10.94
N ARG A 258 -18.13 28.36 9.87
CA ARG A 258 -17.89 29.46 8.94
C ARG A 258 -17.99 30.75 9.76
N ALA A 259 -16.86 31.22 10.27
CA ALA A 259 -16.72 32.62 10.66
C ALA A 259 -16.33 33.40 9.42
N GLU A 260 -17.32 34.11 8.86
CA GLU A 260 -17.08 35.31 8.07
C GLU A 260 -16.30 36.30 8.92
N ILE A 261 -15.11 36.72 8.47
CA ILE A 261 -14.63 38.08 8.69
C ILE A 261 -13.97 38.55 7.39
N ALA A 262 -14.62 39.54 6.79
CA ALA A 262 -14.11 40.35 5.71
C ALA A 262 -12.88 41.18 6.15
N GLY A 263 -12.02 41.48 5.18
CA GLY A 263 -11.15 42.66 5.18
C GLY A 263 -9.88 42.59 6.03
N GLU A 264 -8.75 42.27 5.36
CA GLU A 264 -7.52 43.08 5.31
C GLU A 264 -6.30 42.20 4.98
N THR A 265 -5.65 42.48 3.86
CA THR A 265 -4.31 42.00 3.49
C THR A 265 -3.26 43.07 3.85
N PRO A 266 -1.96 42.74 3.83
CA PRO A 266 -1.19 42.02 4.83
C PRO A 266 -0.12 42.95 5.42
N LEU A 267 0.61 42.58 6.48
CA LEU A 267 2.03 42.97 6.68
C LEU A 267 2.61 42.29 7.95
N VAL A 268 3.71 41.56 7.70
CA VAL A 268 4.91 41.45 8.55
C VAL A 268 4.83 40.61 9.84
N SER A 269 5.47 39.43 9.77
CA SER A 269 6.06 38.73 10.91
C SER A 269 7.09 39.61 11.63
N PRO A 270 7.26 39.45 12.96
CA PRO A 270 8.32 38.53 13.35
C PRO A 270 7.94 37.56 14.46
N ALA A 271 8.66 36.44 14.44
CA ALA A 271 8.68 35.36 15.40
C ALA A 271 8.48 35.78 16.86
N THR A 272 7.53 35.14 17.56
CA THR A 272 7.71 34.71 18.96
C THR A 272 6.82 33.48 19.27
N LYS A 273 7.49 32.41 19.72
CA LYS A 273 7.05 31.23 20.50
C LYS A 273 5.53 30.95 20.57
N LYS A 274 5.06 29.93 19.86
CA LYS A 274 3.84 29.19 20.22
C LYS A 274 4.21 27.99 21.08
N GLN A 275 3.89 28.09 22.37
CA GLN A 275 3.85 26.98 23.32
C GLN A 275 2.96 25.88 22.75
N LYS A 276 3.51 24.67 22.66
CA LYS A 276 2.79 23.45 22.39
C LYS A 276 2.44 22.88 23.76
N ALA A 277 1.16 22.78 24.08
CA ALA A 277 0.71 22.05 25.27
C ALA A 277 1.11 20.58 25.10
N VAL A 278 2.13 20.18 25.86
CA VAL A 278 2.62 18.81 26.01
C VAL A 278 1.85 18.21 27.18
N VAL A 279 1.23 17.05 26.97
CA VAL A 279 0.81 16.20 28.09
C VAL A 279 2.08 15.50 28.57
N GLU A 280 2.59 15.94 29.71
CA GLU A 280 3.74 15.37 30.40
C GLU A 280 3.38 13.97 30.92
N ILE A 281 4.16 12.96 30.53
CA ILE A 281 4.32 11.75 31.35
C ILE A 281 5.71 11.91 31.96
N ASP A 282 5.72 12.44 33.18
CA ASP A 282 6.94 12.62 33.98
C ASP A 282 7.31 11.27 34.61
N ASP A 283 8.03 10.46 33.84
CA ASP A 283 8.69 9.26 34.34
C ASP A 283 10.10 9.62 34.87
N PRO A 284 10.42 9.32 36.14
CA PRO A 284 11.72 9.62 36.75
C PRO A 284 12.92 9.03 35.99
N GLU A 285 12.75 7.85 35.37
CA GLU A 285 13.81 7.14 34.65
C GLU A 285 14.18 7.86 33.34
N THR A 286 13.17 8.36 32.62
CA THR A 286 13.34 9.18 31.41
C THR A 286 14.03 10.52 31.72
N ASN A 287 13.73 11.14 32.87
CA ASN A 287 14.37 12.40 33.27
C ASN A 287 15.86 12.22 33.60
N LEU A 288 16.22 11.14 34.29
CA LEU A 288 17.62 10.77 34.54
C LEU A 288 18.41 10.56 33.23
N LEU A 289 17.82 9.87 32.26
CA LEU A 289 18.46 9.63 30.97
C LEU A 289 18.60 10.90 30.12
N VAL A 290 17.60 11.78 30.16
CA VAL A 290 17.69 13.12 29.54
C VAL A 290 18.85 13.90 30.13
N ASP A 291 19.01 13.90 31.45
CA ASP A 291 20.07 14.64 32.14
C ASP A 291 21.46 14.08 31.82
N GLU A 292 21.60 12.75 31.75
CA GLU A 292 22.85 12.09 31.37
C GLU A 292 23.28 12.45 29.94
N LEU A 293 22.39 12.29 28.96
CA LEU A 293 22.69 12.55 27.56
C LEU A 293 22.90 14.05 27.31
N HIS A 294 22.10 14.91 27.95
CA HIS A 294 22.28 16.35 27.88
C HIS A 294 23.63 16.78 28.48
N GLY A 295 24.09 16.16 29.58
CA GLY A 295 25.39 16.44 30.17
C GLY A 295 26.57 16.32 29.20
N LEU A 296 26.50 15.39 28.23
CA LEU A 296 27.54 15.19 27.21
C LEU A 296 27.59 16.29 26.14
N ILE A 297 26.49 17.02 25.92
CA ILE A 297 26.32 17.97 24.80
C ILE A 297 25.67 19.30 25.21
N ALA A 298 25.61 19.60 26.50
CA ALA A 298 24.91 20.78 27.05
C ALA A 298 25.39 22.10 26.46
N GLN A 299 26.66 22.16 26.03
CA GLN A 299 27.26 23.31 25.36
C GLN A 299 26.77 23.53 23.92
N TYR A 300 26.08 22.56 23.31
CA TYR A 300 25.67 22.56 21.91
C TYR A 300 24.16 22.49 21.70
N ILE A 301 23.39 21.92 22.63
CA ILE A 301 21.94 21.78 22.50
C ILE A 301 21.24 21.85 23.86
N GLY A 302 20.00 22.34 23.87
CA GLY A 302 19.19 22.42 25.08
C GLY A 302 18.52 21.09 25.46
N ARG A 303 18.25 20.94 26.77
CA ARG A 303 17.63 19.76 27.39
C ARG A 303 16.34 19.27 26.69
N ASP A 304 15.46 20.18 26.29
CA ASP A 304 14.19 19.84 25.64
C ASP A 304 14.38 19.17 24.27
N ALA A 305 15.48 19.49 23.57
CA ALA A 305 15.80 18.84 22.31
C ALA A 305 16.22 17.38 22.51
N VAL A 306 16.99 17.10 23.57
CA VAL A 306 17.39 15.74 23.96
C VAL A 306 16.15 14.91 24.35
N ARG A 307 15.23 15.51 25.11
CA ARG A 307 13.92 14.91 25.41
C ARG A 307 13.14 14.60 24.13
N THR A 308 13.10 15.55 23.20
CA THR A 308 12.45 15.37 21.89
C THR A 308 13.10 14.24 21.08
N TRP A 309 14.43 14.08 21.15
CA TRP A 309 15.15 12.99 20.49
C TRP A 309 14.82 11.64 21.10
N LEU A 310 14.72 11.52 22.42
CA LEU A 310 14.33 10.27 23.08
C LEU A 310 12.89 9.83 22.71
N HIS A 311 12.03 10.78 22.32
CA HIS A 311 10.72 10.46 21.75
C HIS A 311 10.75 10.02 20.27
N GLN A 312 11.87 10.25 19.56
CA GLN A 312 11.97 10.10 18.11
C GLN A 312 12.99 9.05 17.66
N SER A 313 14.01 8.76 18.48
CA SER A 313 15.16 7.91 18.20
C SER A 313 15.54 7.07 19.44
N SER A 314 16.19 5.91 19.25
CA SER A 314 16.65 5.09 20.37
C SER A 314 17.82 5.73 21.12
N GLU A 315 17.96 5.44 22.41
CA GLU A 315 19.10 5.87 23.23
C GLU A 315 20.44 5.51 22.57
N GLU A 316 20.60 4.27 22.09
CA GLU A 316 21.82 3.81 21.41
C GLU A 316 22.16 4.67 20.18
N GLN A 317 21.17 5.08 19.40
CA GLN A 317 21.37 5.92 18.22
C GLN A 317 21.77 7.34 18.62
N ILE A 318 21.16 7.87 19.68
CA ILE A 318 21.49 9.19 20.22
C ILE A 318 22.93 9.19 20.74
N ARG A 319 23.33 8.16 21.51
CA ARG A 319 24.71 8.00 21.99
C ARG A 319 25.71 7.90 20.86
N LYS A 320 25.42 7.09 19.82
CA LYS A 320 26.28 6.98 18.62
C LYS A 320 26.43 8.30 17.87
N ALA A 321 25.34 9.06 17.72
CA ALA A 321 25.36 10.36 17.07
C ALA A 321 26.17 11.40 17.86
N ILE A 322 26.05 11.39 19.19
CA ILE A 322 26.84 12.22 20.10
C ILE A 322 28.33 11.88 19.98
N ASP A 323 28.69 10.62 20.15
CA ASP A 323 30.09 10.15 20.12
C ASP A 323 30.78 10.48 18.78
N TYR A 324 30.10 10.19 17.66
CA TYR A 324 30.61 10.51 16.33
C TYR A 324 30.85 12.01 16.15
N THR A 325 29.90 12.84 16.58
CA THR A 325 30.02 14.30 16.43
C THR A 325 31.16 14.85 17.27
N LEU A 326 31.33 14.37 18.51
CA LEU A 326 32.43 14.76 19.38
C LEU A 326 33.79 14.28 18.82
N LYS A 327 33.86 13.09 18.22
CA LYS A 327 35.06 12.56 17.53
C LYS A 327 35.46 13.46 16.35
N GLN A 328 34.50 13.92 15.54
CA GLN A 328 34.75 14.84 14.42
C GLN A 328 35.26 16.22 14.87
N ILE A 329 34.70 16.77 15.96
CA ILE A 329 35.16 18.03 16.54
C ILE A 329 36.60 17.89 17.05
N LYS A 330 36.90 16.79 17.74
CA LYS A 330 38.25 16.50 18.24
C LYS A 330 39.28 16.29 17.13
N GLN A 331 38.86 15.79 15.97
CA GLN A 331 39.69 15.62 14.78
C GLN A 331 39.89 16.91 13.95
N GLY A 332 39.34 18.04 14.39
CA GLY A 332 39.53 19.34 13.74
C GLY A 332 38.58 19.61 12.57
N THR A 333 37.52 18.82 12.39
CA THR A 333 36.50 19.05 11.36
C THR A 333 35.71 20.32 11.68
N SER A 334 35.72 21.30 10.77
CA SER A 334 34.98 22.56 10.97
C SER A 334 33.48 22.38 10.78
N ILE A 335 32.72 22.33 11.88
CA ILE A 335 31.25 22.22 11.88
C ILE A 335 30.64 23.55 12.32
N LYS A 336 30.01 24.28 11.38
CA LYS A 336 29.46 25.63 11.60
C LYS A 336 28.30 25.69 12.60
N ASN A 337 27.50 24.62 12.72
CA ASN A 337 26.39 24.51 13.67
C ASN A 337 26.32 23.09 14.23
N ILE A 338 26.92 22.90 15.41
CA ILE A 338 27.07 21.59 16.04
C ILE A 338 25.71 21.03 16.48
N GLY A 339 24.81 21.86 17.04
CA GLY A 339 23.47 21.44 17.46
C GLY A 339 22.60 20.95 16.30
N GLY A 340 22.61 21.68 15.18
CA GLY A 340 21.91 21.26 13.96
C GLY A 340 22.52 20.01 13.32
N TYR A 341 23.84 19.87 13.40
CA TYR A 341 24.55 18.68 12.93
C TYR A 341 24.22 17.45 13.78
N LEU A 342 24.20 17.58 15.11
CA LEU A 342 23.76 16.52 16.03
C LEU A 342 22.33 16.08 15.71
N GLN A 343 21.39 17.02 15.53
CA GLN A 343 20.01 16.70 15.16
C GLN A 343 19.92 15.91 13.85
N LYS A 344 20.77 16.24 12.87
CA LYS A 344 20.85 15.52 11.61
C LYS A 344 21.40 14.10 11.80
N MET A 345 22.45 13.94 12.62
CA MET A 345 23.05 12.64 12.90
C MET A 345 22.11 11.72 13.70
N VAL A 346 21.36 12.25 14.65
CA VAL A 346 20.33 11.51 15.41
C VAL A 346 19.21 10.98 14.50
N ASN A 347 18.89 11.69 13.42
CA ASN A 347 17.83 11.34 12.47
C ASN A 347 18.31 10.54 11.24
N THR A 348 19.61 10.29 11.09
CA THR A 348 20.17 9.56 9.94
C THR A 348 20.31 8.08 10.26
N SER A 349 19.59 7.22 9.52
CA SER A 349 19.63 5.76 9.69
C SER A 349 20.70 5.14 8.78
N LEU A 350 21.94 5.01 9.27
CA LEU A 350 23.01 4.27 8.60
C LEU A 350 23.80 3.42 9.61
N PRO A 351 24.33 2.25 9.21
CA PRO A 351 25.22 1.47 10.05
C PRO A 351 26.54 2.24 10.20
N LEU A 352 26.75 2.83 11.37
CA LEU A 352 28.04 3.42 11.74
C LEU A 352 29.06 2.30 11.97
N SER A 353 29.73 1.88 10.90
CA SER A 353 31.10 1.39 10.96
C SER A 353 31.92 2.32 10.08
N PHE A 354 32.58 3.30 10.70
CA PHE A 354 33.47 4.26 10.04
C PHE A 354 34.87 4.19 10.63
N ASP A 355 35.41 2.98 10.75
CA ASP A 355 36.86 2.82 10.76
C ASP A 355 37.29 2.39 9.35
N ALA A 356 38.33 3.03 8.82
CA ALA A 356 38.93 2.66 7.54
C ALA A 356 39.36 1.18 7.59
N PRO A 357 39.26 0.43 6.48
CA PRO A 357 39.67 -0.98 6.48
C PRO A 357 41.18 -1.07 6.69
N GLU A 358 41.61 -1.52 7.87
CA GLU A 358 42.93 -2.11 8.03
C GLU A 358 42.93 -3.51 7.39
N PRO A 359 44.03 -3.91 6.74
CA PRO A 359 44.10 -5.20 6.06
C PRO A 359 44.17 -6.32 7.10
N VAL A 360 43.12 -7.15 7.17
CA VAL A 360 43.11 -8.31 8.08
C VAL A 360 43.74 -9.52 7.38
N PRO A 361 44.75 -10.18 7.99
CA PRO A 361 45.33 -11.41 7.47
C PRO A 361 44.41 -12.62 7.73
N GLU A 362 44.53 -13.62 6.86
CA GLU A 362 43.82 -14.91 6.96
C GLU A 362 44.00 -15.59 8.33
N LYS A 363 42.90 -16.12 8.89
CA LYS A 363 42.80 -17.51 9.43
C LYS A 363 41.39 -17.91 9.91
N THR A 364 40.88 -18.96 9.27
CA THR A 364 40.12 -20.14 9.75
C THR A 364 39.17 -20.10 10.97
N SER A 365 37.89 -20.44 10.75
CA SER A 365 37.04 -21.33 11.60
C SER A 365 35.70 -21.75 10.91
N PRO A 366 35.02 -22.86 11.31
CA PRO A 366 34.02 -23.62 10.52
C PRO A 366 32.54 -23.39 10.98
N PRO A 367 31.52 -24.16 10.51
CA PRO A 367 30.63 -23.84 9.39
C PRO A 367 29.17 -23.49 9.80
N THR A 368 28.55 -22.53 9.10
CA THR A 368 27.08 -22.32 9.04
C THR A 368 26.65 -22.03 7.60
N GLY A 369 27.15 -22.84 6.66
CA GLY A 369 27.04 -22.59 5.21
C GLY A 369 25.93 -23.32 4.45
N ASP A 370 25.23 -24.29 5.06
CA ASP A 370 24.47 -25.27 4.26
C ASP A 370 23.12 -24.75 3.74
N LYS A 371 22.30 -24.10 4.57
CA LYS A 371 20.92 -23.74 4.20
C LYS A 371 20.80 -22.68 3.09
N ASN A 372 21.75 -21.75 2.99
CA ASN A 372 21.73 -20.72 1.94
C ASN A 372 22.27 -21.24 0.60
N LYS A 373 23.25 -22.16 0.61
CA LYS A 373 23.75 -22.79 -0.62
C LYS A 373 22.72 -23.74 -1.23
N THR A 374 22.02 -24.53 -0.41
CA THR A 374 20.95 -25.42 -0.90
C THR A 374 19.79 -24.64 -1.52
N ARG A 375 19.40 -23.50 -0.92
CA ARG A 375 18.31 -22.65 -1.44
C ARG A 375 18.68 -21.97 -2.77
N GLN A 376 19.93 -21.52 -2.91
CA GLN A 376 20.42 -20.94 -4.17
C GLN A 376 20.55 -22.00 -5.28
N GLN A 377 21.02 -23.21 -4.96
CA GLN A 377 21.06 -24.33 -5.92
C GLN A 377 19.66 -24.76 -6.38
N GLN A 378 18.69 -24.82 -5.46
CA GLN A 378 17.29 -25.14 -5.81
C GLN A 378 16.63 -24.06 -6.68
N GLN A 379 16.92 -22.77 -6.42
CA GLN A 379 16.45 -21.67 -7.26
C GLN A 379 17.04 -21.72 -8.66
N ALA A 380 18.35 -21.97 -8.79
CA ALA A 380 19.02 -22.09 -10.08
C ALA A 380 18.51 -23.29 -10.89
N LEU A 381 18.21 -24.42 -10.23
CA LEU A 381 17.64 -25.60 -10.88
C LEU A 381 16.23 -25.34 -11.40
N GLU A 382 15.40 -24.63 -10.63
CA GLU A 382 14.03 -24.29 -11.04
C GLU A 382 14.01 -23.24 -12.16
N GLU A 383 14.93 -22.27 -12.12
CA GLU A 383 15.10 -21.28 -13.21
C GLU A 383 15.52 -21.97 -14.52
N ALA A 384 16.49 -22.90 -14.46
CA ALA A 384 16.89 -23.70 -15.62
C ALA A 384 15.75 -24.59 -16.14
N ARG A 385 14.89 -25.12 -15.25
CA ARG A 385 13.70 -25.88 -15.63
C ARG A 385 12.68 -25.01 -16.35
N LEU A 386 12.39 -23.81 -15.84
CA LEU A 386 11.45 -22.87 -16.44
C LEU A 386 11.94 -22.35 -17.80
N GLU A 387 13.24 -22.12 -17.94
CA GLU A 387 13.87 -21.74 -19.20
C GLU A 387 13.74 -22.87 -20.25
N ALA A 388 14.02 -24.12 -19.85
CA ALA A 388 13.83 -25.29 -20.72
C ALA A 388 12.37 -25.48 -21.14
N LEU A 389 11.41 -25.30 -20.21
CA LEU A 389 9.99 -25.38 -20.49
C LEU A 389 9.53 -24.29 -21.48
N THR A 390 9.98 -23.06 -21.26
CA THR A 390 9.69 -21.92 -22.13
C THR A 390 10.25 -22.16 -23.53
N GLY A 391 11.46 -22.71 -23.64
CA GLY A 391 12.07 -23.11 -24.90
C GLY A 391 11.25 -24.17 -25.65
N ARG A 392 10.76 -25.20 -24.95
CA ARG A 392 9.91 -26.24 -25.57
C ARG A 392 8.58 -25.67 -26.06
N LYS A 393 7.91 -24.82 -25.27
CA LYS A 393 6.69 -24.12 -25.70
C LYS A 393 6.94 -23.24 -26.92
N TYR A 394 8.06 -22.52 -26.95
CA TYR A 394 8.45 -21.70 -28.09
C TYR A 394 8.64 -22.52 -29.36
N GLN A 395 9.33 -23.66 -29.29
CA GLN A 395 9.51 -24.54 -30.45
C GLN A 395 8.18 -25.12 -30.95
N ALA A 396 7.31 -25.59 -30.05
CA ALA A 396 5.99 -26.10 -30.42
C ALA A 396 5.11 -25.01 -31.04
N ALA A 397 5.16 -23.79 -30.51
CA ALA A 397 4.43 -22.65 -31.06
C ALA A 397 4.93 -22.25 -32.45
N LEU A 398 6.25 -22.23 -32.65
CA LEU A 398 6.86 -21.99 -33.96
C LEU A 398 6.49 -23.07 -34.98
N GLN A 399 6.52 -24.34 -34.56
CA GLN A 399 6.12 -25.45 -35.41
C GLN A 399 4.66 -25.30 -35.84
N ALA A 400 3.76 -25.03 -34.89
CA ALA A 400 2.34 -24.83 -35.19
C ALA A 400 2.11 -23.62 -36.13
N LEU A 401 2.85 -22.53 -35.94
CA LEU A 401 2.79 -21.37 -36.83
C LEU A 401 3.31 -21.71 -38.25
N THR A 402 4.33 -22.56 -38.36
CA THR A 402 4.91 -22.99 -39.64
C THR A 402 3.98 -23.93 -40.39
N GLU A 403 3.30 -24.83 -39.67
CA GLU A 403 2.31 -25.77 -40.22
C GLU A 403 1.02 -25.07 -40.70
N HIS A 404 0.72 -23.88 -40.16
CA HIS A 404 -0.49 -23.12 -40.46
C HIS A 404 -0.18 -21.68 -40.94
N PRO A 405 0.21 -21.51 -42.22
CA PRO A 405 0.48 -20.20 -42.81
C PRO A 405 -0.68 -19.20 -42.72
N ASP A 406 -1.91 -19.70 -42.72
CA ASP A 406 -3.15 -18.92 -42.59
C ASP A 406 -3.28 -18.18 -41.24
N TRP A 407 -2.52 -18.59 -40.21
CA TRP A 407 -2.55 -17.94 -38.90
C TRP A 407 -1.70 -16.67 -38.83
N HIS A 408 -0.80 -16.42 -39.79
CA HIS A 408 0.20 -15.37 -39.69
C HIS A 408 -0.41 -13.98 -39.48
N GLU A 409 -1.52 -13.69 -40.16
CA GLU A 409 -2.21 -12.41 -40.02
C GLU A 409 -2.85 -12.26 -38.63
N ALA A 410 -3.60 -13.28 -38.19
CA ALA A 410 -4.25 -13.28 -36.87
C ALA A 410 -3.24 -13.18 -35.73
N VAL A 411 -2.12 -13.90 -35.85
CA VAL A 411 -1.01 -13.87 -34.88
C VAL A 411 -0.35 -12.49 -34.88
N SER A 412 -0.06 -11.92 -36.04
CA SER A 412 0.55 -10.58 -36.13
C SER A 412 -0.36 -9.50 -35.53
N GLN A 413 -1.66 -9.52 -35.86
CA GLN A 413 -2.63 -8.57 -35.31
C GLN A 413 -2.76 -8.70 -33.80
N HIS A 414 -2.82 -9.94 -33.29
CA HIS A 414 -2.87 -10.18 -31.85
C HIS A 414 -1.61 -9.65 -31.15
N MET A 415 -0.43 -9.93 -31.71
CA MET A 415 0.86 -9.51 -31.17
C MET A 415 1.09 -7.99 -31.22
N GLN A 416 0.46 -7.29 -32.16
CA GLN A 416 0.47 -5.82 -32.23
C GLN A 416 -0.54 -5.17 -31.28
N SER A 417 -1.53 -5.93 -30.81
CA SER A 417 -2.60 -5.42 -29.95
C SER A 417 -2.26 -5.52 -28.46
N GLY A 418 -2.92 -4.70 -27.64
CA GLY A 418 -2.82 -4.77 -26.19
C GLY A 418 -1.49 -4.29 -25.60
N LEU A 419 -1.23 -4.65 -24.33
CA LEU A 419 -0.17 -4.09 -23.50
C LEU A 419 1.26 -4.37 -24.01
N PHE A 420 1.44 -5.46 -24.78
CA PHE A 420 2.73 -5.91 -25.31
C PHE A 420 2.99 -5.48 -26.75
N GLY A 421 2.00 -4.87 -27.43
CA GLY A 421 2.13 -4.40 -28.82
C GLY A 421 3.30 -3.44 -29.05
N LYS A 422 3.69 -2.67 -28.02
CA LYS A 422 4.85 -1.77 -28.06
C LYS A 422 6.21 -2.47 -28.27
N PHE A 423 6.29 -3.78 -28.02
CA PHE A 423 7.50 -4.58 -28.24
C PHE A 423 7.53 -5.23 -29.62
N TYR A 424 6.41 -5.19 -30.35
CA TYR A 424 6.32 -5.59 -31.75
C TYR A 424 6.91 -4.48 -32.63
N LYS A 425 7.85 -4.85 -33.51
CA LYS A 425 8.46 -3.94 -34.46
C LYS A 425 7.90 -4.23 -35.85
N GLU A 426 7.12 -3.30 -36.39
CA GLU A 426 6.50 -3.40 -37.72
C GLU A 426 7.52 -3.60 -38.85
N LYS A 427 8.75 -3.12 -38.66
CA LYS A 427 9.85 -3.29 -39.63
C LYS A 427 10.47 -4.68 -39.63
N LEU A 428 10.12 -5.53 -38.66
CA LEU A 428 10.60 -6.91 -38.56
C LEU A 428 9.49 -7.87 -39.01
N SER A 429 9.89 -9.00 -39.58
CA SER A 429 8.96 -10.09 -39.89
C SER A 429 8.33 -10.68 -38.62
N LEU A 430 7.22 -11.41 -38.75
CA LEU A 430 6.60 -12.12 -37.63
C LEU A 430 7.61 -13.06 -36.95
N TYR A 431 8.38 -13.83 -37.73
CA TYR A 431 9.41 -14.74 -37.22
C TYR A 431 10.59 -14.03 -36.52
N GLU A 432 10.85 -12.77 -36.84
CA GLU A 432 11.84 -11.96 -36.13
C GLU A 432 11.25 -11.34 -34.85
N ASN A 433 9.97 -10.97 -34.86
CA ASN A 433 9.27 -10.46 -33.69
C ASN A 433 9.10 -11.53 -32.60
N VAL A 434 8.77 -12.77 -32.99
CA VAL A 434 8.62 -13.87 -32.03
C VAL A 434 9.93 -14.26 -31.36
N LYS A 435 11.10 -13.92 -31.91
CA LYS A 435 12.41 -14.14 -31.25
C LYS A 435 12.64 -13.24 -30.03
N ASN A 436 11.86 -12.18 -29.87
CA ASN A 436 11.94 -11.31 -28.69
C ASN A 436 11.26 -12.00 -27.49
N PRO A 437 11.96 -12.27 -26.37
CA PRO A 437 11.37 -12.93 -25.20
C PRO A 437 10.14 -12.19 -24.63
N ALA A 438 10.07 -10.87 -24.79
CA ALA A 438 8.90 -10.07 -24.38
C ALA A 438 7.63 -10.42 -25.17
N MET A 439 7.78 -11.08 -26.33
CA MET A 439 6.69 -11.47 -27.22
C MET A 439 6.22 -12.92 -27.02
N TYR A 440 6.92 -13.72 -26.20
CA TYR A 440 6.57 -15.13 -25.99
C TYR A 440 5.17 -15.29 -25.39
N GLY A 441 4.79 -14.43 -24.43
CA GLY A 441 3.46 -14.48 -23.80
C GLY A 441 2.31 -14.32 -24.80
N PRO A 442 2.21 -13.17 -25.51
CA PRO A 442 1.19 -12.97 -26.55
C PRO A 442 1.25 -14.02 -27.65
N PHE A 443 2.46 -14.48 -28.02
CA PHE A 443 2.64 -15.51 -29.04
C PHE A 443 2.06 -16.86 -28.60
N PHE A 444 2.31 -17.30 -27.36
CA PHE A 444 1.74 -18.55 -26.86
C PHE A 444 0.22 -18.45 -26.70
N GLN A 445 -0.30 -17.32 -26.23
CA GLN A 445 -1.73 -17.12 -26.04
C GLN A 445 -2.53 -17.24 -27.35
N ILE A 446 -2.05 -16.64 -28.44
CA ILE A 446 -2.75 -16.74 -29.72
C ILE A 446 -2.62 -18.14 -30.34
N ILE A 447 -1.47 -18.80 -30.18
CA ILE A 447 -1.28 -20.17 -30.67
C ILE A 447 -2.15 -21.17 -29.88
N GLU A 448 -2.27 -21.03 -28.57
CA GLU A 448 -3.17 -21.82 -27.73
C GLU A 448 -4.64 -21.54 -28.08
N ARG A 449 -5.00 -20.30 -28.40
CA ARG A 449 -6.36 -19.97 -28.87
C ARG A 449 -6.68 -20.62 -30.22
N LEU A 450 -5.70 -20.71 -31.12
CA LEU A 450 -5.85 -21.32 -32.44
C LEU A 450 -5.80 -22.85 -32.38
N LYS A 451 -5.04 -23.41 -31.42
CA LYS A 451 -4.90 -24.84 -31.16
C LYS A 451 -4.82 -25.11 -29.65
N PRO A 452 -5.97 -25.32 -28.97
CA PRO A 452 -6.06 -25.45 -27.52
C PRO A 452 -5.15 -26.51 -26.88
N ASP A 453 -4.79 -27.56 -27.63
CA ASP A 453 -4.00 -28.68 -27.11
C ASP A 453 -2.49 -28.61 -27.44
N VAL A 454 -2.04 -27.52 -28.07
CA VAL A 454 -0.67 -27.36 -28.61
C VAL A 454 0.43 -27.50 -27.54
N PHE A 455 0.13 -27.22 -26.27
CA PHE A 455 1.09 -27.30 -25.17
C PHE A 455 0.84 -28.42 -24.17
N ASN A 456 -0.20 -29.25 -24.35
CA ASN A 456 -0.63 -30.24 -23.35
C ASN A 456 0.43 -31.31 -23.03
N GLN A 457 1.34 -31.57 -23.97
CA GLN A 457 2.42 -32.57 -23.81
C GLN A 457 3.73 -31.99 -23.26
N ILE A 458 3.76 -30.68 -22.94
CA ILE A 458 4.96 -29.96 -22.52
C ILE A 458 4.84 -29.65 -21.01
N GLN A 459 5.32 -30.59 -20.18
CA GLN A 459 5.40 -30.48 -18.70
C GLN A 459 6.83 -30.24 -18.18
#